data_AF-E3IX35-F1
#
_entry.id   AF-E3IX35-F1
#
_cell.length_a   1.000
_cell.length_b   1.000
_cell.length_c   1.000
_cell.angle_alpha   90.00
_cell.angle_beta   90.00
_cell.angle_gamma   90.00
#
_symmetry.space_group_name_H-M   'P 1'
#
loop_
_entity.id
_entity.type
_entity.pdbx_description
1 polymer ?
#
loop_
_entity_poly.entity_id
_entity_poly.type
_entity_poly.pdbx_seq_one_letter_code
_entity_poly.pdbx_strand_id
1 'polypeptide(L)'
;MPSPGASRPPRVLSRVESRQVRRKELFTRRLGTARRPADRLLISIDYLRGAASDADPAAVEHEVDQLVRQVVEAVGRLHKATLRPARPARPARKASR
;
A
#
# COMPACT_ATOMS: atom_id res chain seq x y z
N MET A 1 44.52 -30.09 -6.41
CA MET A 1 43.78 -29.74 -5.18
C MET A 1 42.68 -28.73 -5.55
N PRO A 2 41.44 -29.15 -5.86
CA PRO A 2 40.36 -28.21 -6.15
C PRO A 2 39.66 -27.75 -4.86
N SER A 3 39.36 -26.45 -4.77
CA SER A 3 38.72 -25.80 -3.62
C SER A 3 37.25 -26.23 -3.45
N PRO A 4 36.77 -26.41 -2.19
CA PRO A 4 35.40 -26.83 -1.94
C PRO A 4 34.42 -25.64 -1.99
N GLY A 5 33.40 -25.78 -2.83
CA GLY A 5 32.02 -25.47 -2.45
C GLY A 5 31.65 -24.00 -2.25
N ALA A 6 31.83 -23.15 -3.26
CA ALA A 6 30.96 -21.98 -3.38
C ALA A 6 29.57 -22.46 -3.81
N SER A 7 28.73 -22.82 -2.83
CA SER A 7 27.30 -23.10 -3.02
C SER A 7 26.64 -21.87 -3.62
N ARG A 8 26.59 -21.80 -4.95
CA ARG A 8 25.74 -20.85 -5.67
C ARG A 8 24.30 -21.15 -5.25
N PRO A 9 23.55 -20.17 -4.72
CA PRO A 9 22.14 -20.39 -4.44
C PRO A 9 21.44 -20.83 -5.73
N PRO A 10 20.43 -21.71 -5.65
CA PRO A 10 19.75 -22.21 -6.83
C PRO A 10 19.17 -21.02 -7.60
N ARG A 11 19.52 -20.91 -8.89
CA ARG A 11 19.18 -19.79 -9.81
C ARG A 11 17.68 -19.43 -9.87
N VAL A 12 16.81 -20.26 -9.29
CA VAL A 12 15.36 -20.07 -9.20
C VAL A 12 14.98 -19.09 -8.08
N LEU A 13 15.60 -19.19 -6.89
CA LEU A 13 15.34 -18.27 -5.77
C LEU A 13 15.72 -16.84 -6.16
N SER A 14 16.86 -16.66 -6.84
CA SER A 14 17.29 -15.36 -7.33
C SER A 14 16.31 -14.72 -8.32
N ARG A 15 15.55 -15.51 -9.09
CA ARG A 15 14.55 -14.98 -10.04
C ARG A 15 13.28 -14.53 -9.33
N VAL A 16 12.81 -15.30 -8.35
CA VAL A 16 11.64 -14.94 -7.53
C VAL A 16 11.93 -13.69 -6.71
N GLU A 17 13.09 -13.63 -6.04
CA GLU A 17 13.55 -12.46 -5.30
C GLU A 17 13.68 -11.22 -6.20
N SER A 18 14.32 -11.36 -7.37
CA SER A 18 14.44 -10.25 -8.34
C SER A 18 13.07 -9.75 -8.83
N ARG A 19 12.10 -10.66 -9.03
CA ARG A 19 10.73 -10.30 -9.41
C ARG A 19 10.04 -9.53 -8.29
N GLN A 20 10.20 -9.96 -7.04
CA GLN A 20 9.63 -9.26 -5.88
C GLN A 20 10.26 -7.87 -5.68
N VAL A 21 11.59 -7.75 -5.79
CA VAL A 21 12.30 -6.46 -5.73
C VAL A 21 11.77 -5.50 -6.80
N ARG A 22 11.73 -5.95 -8.07
CA ARG A 22 11.22 -5.13 -9.17
C ARG A 22 9.76 -4.73 -8.97
N ARG A 23 8.93 -5.63 -8.45
CA ARG A 23 7.50 -5.34 -8.19
C ARG A 23 7.36 -4.31 -7.07
N LYS A 24 8.15 -4.42 -6.00
CA LYS A 24 8.20 -3.45 -4.90
C LYS A 24 8.65 -2.06 -5.35
N GLU A 25 9.70 -1.98 -6.16
CA GLU A 25 10.18 -0.72 -6.75
C GLU A 25 9.10 -0.04 -7.61
N LEU A 26 8.41 -0.81 -8.46
CA LEU A 26 7.31 -0.31 -9.28
C LEU A 26 6.16 0.21 -8.42
N PHE A 27 5.82 -0.48 -7.33
CA PHE A 27 4.81 -0.03 -6.38
C PHE A 27 5.20 1.30 -5.73
N THR A 28 6.39 1.39 -5.14
CA THR A 28 6.87 2.62 -4.49
C THR A 28 6.91 3.80 -5.47
N ARG A 29 7.39 3.56 -6.70
CA ARG A 29 7.40 4.58 -7.75
C ARG A 29 5.99 5.05 -8.11
N ARG A 30 5.06 4.12 -8.37
CA ARG A 30 3.67 4.46 -8.71
C ARG A 30 2.98 5.21 -7.58
N LEU A 31 3.18 4.78 -6.34
CA LEU A 31 2.64 5.43 -5.16
C LEU A 31 3.16 6.86 -5.01
N GLY A 32 4.46 7.10 -5.28
CA GLY A 32 5.06 8.43 -5.27
C GLY A 32 4.51 9.39 -6.35
N THR A 33 4.01 8.85 -7.47
CA THR A 33 3.39 9.66 -8.53
C THR A 33 1.90 9.97 -8.30
N ALA A 34 1.25 9.26 -7.38
CA ALA A 34 -0.19 9.37 -7.17
C ALA A 34 -0.57 10.62 -6.35
N ARG A 35 -1.27 11.54 -7.00
CA ARG A 35 -1.69 12.82 -6.41
C ARG A 35 -3.00 12.72 -5.65
N ARG A 36 -3.97 11.95 -6.14
CA ARG A 36 -5.27 11.80 -5.46
C ARG A 36 -5.22 10.65 -4.47
N PRO A 37 -5.90 10.75 -3.32
CA PRO A 37 -6.00 9.65 -2.36
C PRO A 37 -6.56 8.35 -2.97
N ALA A 38 -7.53 8.47 -3.88
CA ALA A 38 -8.12 7.33 -4.59
C ALA A 38 -7.10 6.58 -5.47
N ASP A 39 -6.23 7.31 -6.17
CA ASP A 39 -5.19 6.71 -7.03
C ASP A 39 -4.20 5.88 -6.18
N ARG A 40 -3.84 6.40 -5.00
CA ARG A 40 -2.97 5.69 -4.05
C ARG A 40 -3.60 4.39 -3.57
N LEU A 41 -4.90 4.41 -3.30
CA LEU A 41 -5.63 3.21 -2.88
C LEU A 41 -5.66 2.16 -4.00
N LEU A 42 -5.97 2.59 -5.23
CA LEU A 42 -6.02 1.69 -6.39
C LEU A 42 -4.67 1.02 -6.66
N ILE A 43 -3.58 1.79 -6.62
CA ILE A 43 -2.21 1.26 -6.79
C ILE A 43 -1.86 0.22 -5.71
N SER A 44 -2.25 0.47 -4.46
CA SER A 44 -2.02 -0.47 -3.36
C SER A 44 -2.81 -1.76 -3.53
N ILE A 45 -4.06 -1.69 -3.99
CA ILE A 45 -4.90 -2.87 -4.25
C ILE A 45 -4.33 -3.69 -5.41
N ASP A 46 -3.92 -3.04 -6.50
CA ASP A 46 -3.29 -3.73 -7.64
C ASP A 46 -2.01 -4.46 -7.24
N TYR A 47 -1.19 -3.82 -6.39
CA TYR A 47 0.02 -4.44 -5.86
C TYR A 47 -0.31 -5.65 -4.98
N LEU A 48 -1.27 -5.51 -4.05
CA LEU A 48 -1.69 -6.59 -3.17
C LEU A 48 -2.20 -7.80 -3.95
N ARG A 49 -3.03 -7.58 -4.98
CA ARG A 49 -3.52 -8.65 -5.87
C ARG A 49 -2.37 -9.41 -6.55
N GLY A 50 -1.37 -8.67 -7.04
CA GLY A 50 -0.18 -9.25 -7.64
C GLY A 50 0.70 -10.03 -6.66
N ALA A 51 0.83 -9.55 -5.42
CA ALA A 51 1.58 -10.23 -4.37
C ALA A 51 0.87 -11.49 -3.87
N ALA A 52 -0.45 -11.42 -3.68
CA ALA A 52 -1.28 -12.54 -3.23
C ALA A 52 -1.25 -13.74 -4.19
N SER A 53 -1.03 -13.50 -5.49
CA SER A 53 -0.95 -14.56 -6.49
C SER A 53 0.27 -15.48 -6.31
N ASP A 54 1.33 -14.98 -5.66
CA ASP A 54 2.59 -15.72 -5.47
C ASP A 54 2.83 -16.11 -3.98
N ALA A 55 1.87 -15.84 -3.08
CA ALA A 55 2.03 -16.00 -1.62
C ALA A 55 1.23 -17.19 -1.07
N ASP A 56 1.58 -17.63 0.15
CA ASP A 56 0.85 -18.66 0.88
C ASP A 56 -0.60 -18.20 1.17
N PRO A 57 -1.64 -19.00 0.84
CA PRO A 57 -3.03 -18.60 1.00
C PRO A 57 -3.42 -18.17 2.41
N ALA A 58 -2.90 -18.84 3.45
CA ALA A 58 -3.20 -18.48 4.84
C ALA A 58 -2.60 -17.11 5.22
N ALA A 59 -1.40 -16.82 4.75
CA ALA A 59 -0.79 -15.50 4.92
C ALA A 59 -1.59 -14.43 4.15
N VAL A 60 -2.07 -14.73 2.94
CA VAL A 60 -2.90 -13.81 2.16
C VAL A 60 -4.21 -13.49 2.89
N GLU A 61 -4.91 -14.50 3.39
CA GLU A 61 -6.16 -14.33 4.12
C GLU A 61 -5.97 -13.44 5.35
N HIS A 62 -4.93 -13.71 6.14
CA HIS A 62 -4.61 -12.93 7.33
C HIS A 62 -4.36 -11.44 7.02
N GLU A 63 -3.54 -11.15 6.02
CA GLU A 63 -3.19 -9.77 5.64
C GLU A 63 -4.39 -9.03 5.01
N VAL A 64 -5.19 -9.73 4.20
CA VAL A 64 -6.41 -9.16 3.61
C VAL A 64 -7.43 -8.82 4.69
N ASP A 65 -7.63 -9.69 5.68
CA ASP A 65 -8.52 -9.44 6.80
C ASP A 65 -8.12 -8.21 7.61
N GLN A 66 -6.81 -8.06 7.89
CA GLN A 66 -6.31 -6.86 8.56
C GLN A 66 -6.59 -5.60 7.76
N LEU A 67 -6.35 -5.63 6.44
CA LEU A 67 -6.62 -4.51 5.56
C LEU A 67 -8.11 -4.16 5.53
N VAL A 68 -8.99 -5.16 5.44
CA VAL A 68 -10.45 -4.96 5.44
C VAL A 68 -10.89 -4.26 6.72
N ARG A 69 -10.39 -4.68 7.89
CA ARG A 69 -10.68 -4.02 9.17
C ARG A 69 -10.28 -2.54 9.15
N GLN A 70 -9.07 -2.24 8.69
CA GLN A 70 -8.57 -0.86 8.60
C GLN A 70 -9.42 0.00 7.65
N VAL A 71 -9.85 -0.56 6.51
CA VAL A 71 -10.71 0.13 5.55
C VAL A 71 -12.09 0.42 6.15
N VAL A 72 -12.70 -0.56 6.83
CA VAL A 72 -13.99 -0.38 7.51
C VAL A 72 -13.93 0.75 8.53
N GLU A 73 -12.87 0.80 9.35
CA GLU A 73 -12.69 1.90 10.29
C GLU A 73 -12.49 3.25 9.60
N ALA A 74 -11.72 3.29 8.52
CA ALA A 74 -11.49 4.51 7.74
C ALA A 74 -12.79 5.04 7.13
N VAL A 75 -13.63 4.15 6.58
CA VAL A 75 -14.97 4.48 6.09
C VAL A 75 -15.84 5.03 7.21
N GLY A 76 -15.84 4.39 8.39
CA GLY A 76 -16.57 4.89 9.55
C GLY A 76 -16.13 6.29 10.00
N ARG A 77 -14.83 6.57 10.01
CA ARG A 77 -14.29 7.91 10.29
C ARG A 77 -14.69 8.92 9.22
N LEU A 78 -14.65 8.55 7.95
CA LEU A 78 -15.03 9.43 6.84
C LEU A 78 -16.53 9.76 6.89
N HIS A 79 -17.38 8.76 7.14
CA HIS A 79 -18.82 8.94 7.29
C HIS A 79 -19.15 9.92 8.43
N LYS A 80 -18.51 9.74 9.60
CA LYS A 80 -18.64 10.69 10.71
C LYS A 80 -18.20 12.11 10.33
N ALA A 81 -17.14 12.25 9.55
CA ALA A 81 -16.68 13.55 9.07
C ALA A 81 -17.69 14.20 8.10
N THR A 82 -18.37 13.42 7.26
CA THR A 82 -19.42 13.96 6.36
C THR A 82 -20.67 14.44 7.09
N LEU A 83 -20.95 13.90 8.27
CA LEU A 83 -22.08 14.32 9.11
C LEU A 83 -21.77 15.55 9.97
N ARG A 84 -20.49 15.96 10.07
CA ARG A 84 -20.10 17.14 10.84
C ARG A 84 -20.41 18.38 10.00
N PRO A 85 -21.23 19.34 10.48
CA PRO A 85 -21.47 20.57 9.74
C PRO A 85 -20.14 21.25 9.46
N ALA A 86 -19.95 21.67 8.20
CA ALA A 86 -18.77 22.42 7.80
C ALA A 86 -18.64 23.61 8.76
N ARG A 87 -17.52 23.64 9.52
CA ARG A 87 -17.28 24.69 10.50
C ARG A 87 -17.42 26.03 9.76
N PRO A 88 -18.35 26.92 10.12
CA PRO A 88 -18.54 28.16 9.39
C PRO A 88 -17.20 28.90 9.40
N ALA A 89 -16.78 29.35 8.22
CA ALA A 89 -15.56 30.13 8.06
C ALA A 89 -15.63 31.31 9.03
N ARG A 90 -14.68 31.38 9.95
CA ARG A 90 -14.57 32.45 10.95
C ARG A 90 -14.60 33.78 10.18
N PRO A 91 -15.55 34.70 10.44
CA PRO A 91 -15.63 35.93 9.68
C PRO A 91 -14.30 36.67 9.79
N ALA A 92 -13.75 37.05 8.64
CA ALA A 92 -12.53 37.85 8.57
C ALA A 92 -12.75 39.09 9.44
N ARG A 93 -11.93 39.21 10.48
CA ARG A 93 -11.91 40.35 11.38
C ARG A 93 -11.57 41.56 10.51
N LYS A 94 -12.58 42.35 10.10
CA LYS A 94 -12.35 43.63 9.44
C LYS A 94 -11.49 44.45 10.41
N ALA A 95 -10.22 44.60 10.07
CA ALA A 95 -9.35 45.54 10.74
C ALA A 95 -9.85 46.92 10.35
N SER A 96 -10.59 47.54 11.27
CA SER A 96 -10.92 48.95 11.18
C SER A 96 -9.63 49.76 11.34
N ARG A 97 -9.25 50.50 10.30
CA ARG A 97 -8.56 51.79 10.40
C ARG A 97 -8.66 52.52 9.07
#